data_AF-A0A6P0LYK9-F1
#
_entry.id   AF-A0A6P0LYK9-F1
#
_cell.length_a   1.000
_cell.length_b   1.000
_cell.length_c   1.000
_cell.angle_alpha   90.00
_cell.angle_beta   90.00
_cell.angle_gamma   90.00
#
_symmetry.space_group_name_H-M   'P 1'
#
loop_
_entity.id
_entity.type
_entity.pdbx_description
1 polymer ?
#
loop_
_entity_poly.entity_id
_entity_poly.type
_entity_poly.pdbx_seq_one_letter_code
_entity_poly.pdbx_strand_id
1 'polypeptide(L)'
;MLKILLKQLRHDHYILWSNSFIILLFLVLSIYVKIQDRGYIVVGLFDDPFLLNRPYIGTLSAVSELMWCVVVTICLWCWFLLNKIQPNQKINRFILYSAIGIGILLIDDVFRINLILAKQGISKAPVYFMYGIGAILYGLAFWRIIRATPYILLMIAAILFVISGLVDSSHLSSGQGTRAMLEDATRLLGIMNITLYFSQVCWQVMLQSLDRKINRAT
;
A
#
# COMPACT_ATOMS: atom_id res chain seq x y z
N MET A 1 -0.09 12.68 22.75
CA MET A 1 -0.22 11.72 21.61
C MET A 1 0.46 12.26 20.35
N LEU A 2 0.06 13.43 19.81
CA LEU A 2 0.64 14.04 18.59
C LEU A 2 2.17 14.25 18.63
N LYS A 3 2.74 14.66 19.78
CA LYS A 3 4.21 14.84 19.93
C LYS A 3 5.01 13.53 19.90
N ILE A 4 4.44 12.42 20.39
CA ILE A 4 5.07 11.09 20.34
C ILE A 4 5.00 10.56 18.90
N LEU A 5 3.85 10.77 18.25
CA LEU A 5 3.61 10.44 16.85
C LEU A 5 4.58 11.18 15.90
N LEU A 6 4.78 12.48 16.11
CA LEU A 6 5.76 13.28 15.35
C LEU A 6 7.20 12.89 15.66
N LYS A 7 7.52 12.46 16.89
CA LYS A 7 8.87 11.99 17.26
C LYS A 7 9.20 10.65 16.59
N GLN A 8 8.21 9.78 16.43
CA GLN A 8 8.34 8.49 15.73
C GLN A 8 8.55 8.69 14.22
N LEU A 9 7.80 9.61 13.59
CA LEU A 9 8.01 9.99 12.18
C LEU A 9 9.33 10.75 11.93
N ARG A 10 9.77 11.55 12.89
CA ARG A 10 10.98 12.39 12.77
C ARG A 10 12.29 11.62 12.91
N HIS A 11 12.28 10.45 13.55
CA HIS A 11 13.49 9.63 13.72
C HIS A 11 13.88 8.89 12.42
N ASP A 12 12.91 8.63 11.56
CA ASP A 12 13.08 7.84 10.34
C ASP A 12 13.04 8.75 9.11
N HIS A 13 14.12 9.49 8.89
CA HIS A 13 14.25 10.46 7.79
C HIS A 13 13.84 9.86 6.43
N TYR A 14 14.15 8.58 6.18
CA TYR A 14 13.81 7.90 4.93
C TYR A 14 12.29 7.84 4.65
N ILE A 15 11.45 7.79 5.69
CA ILE A 15 9.98 7.75 5.56
C ILE A 15 9.47 9.11 5.08
N LEU A 16 10.00 10.19 5.66
CA LEU A 16 9.69 11.56 5.27
C LEU A 16 10.17 11.83 3.83
N TRP A 17 11.43 11.50 3.52
CA TRP A 17 11.99 11.66 2.17
C TRP A 17 11.18 10.91 1.12
N SER A 18 10.82 9.66 1.40
CA SER A 18 10.01 8.83 0.49
C SER A 18 8.63 9.43 0.22
N ASN A 19 7.90 9.83 1.27
CA ASN A 19 6.58 10.44 1.11
C ASN A 19 6.66 11.81 0.42
N SER A 20 7.62 12.65 0.81
CA SER A 20 7.83 13.95 0.20
C SER A 20 8.18 13.84 -1.28
N PHE A 21 8.99 12.84 -1.67
CA PHE A 21 9.32 12.60 -3.08
C PHE A 21 8.08 12.25 -3.91
N ILE A 22 7.22 11.33 -3.44
CA ILE A 22 5.99 10.96 -4.16
C ILE A 22 5.00 12.14 -4.21
N ILE A 23 4.83 12.87 -3.10
CA ILE A 23 3.97 14.05 -3.07
C ILE A 23 4.47 15.11 -4.05
N LEU A 24 5.78 15.35 -4.10
CA LEU A 24 6.38 16.28 -5.05
C LEU A 24 6.17 15.83 -6.50
N LEU A 25 6.38 14.54 -6.79
CA LEU A 25 6.11 13.96 -8.10
C LEU A 25 4.67 14.20 -8.54
N PHE A 26 3.69 13.93 -7.67
CA PHE A 26 2.27 14.14 -7.96
C PHE A 26 1.87 15.61 -8.05
N LEU A 27 2.52 16.48 -7.27
CA LEU A 27 2.32 17.93 -7.38
C LEU A 27 2.81 18.44 -8.74
N VAL A 28 3.97 17.99 -9.21
CA VAL A 28 4.49 18.31 -10.54
C VAL A 28 3.56 17.79 -11.63
N LEU A 29 3.09 16.55 -11.53
CA LEU A 29 2.12 15.98 -12.49
C LEU A 29 0.78 16.74 -12.50
N SER A 30 0.28 17.14 -11.33
CA SER A 30 -0.96 17.93 -11.22
C SER A 30 -0.82 19.32 -11.85
N ILE A 31 0.32 19.99 -11.63
CA ILE A 31 0.64 21.26 -12.30
C ILE A 31 0.72 21.05 -13.82
N TYR A 32 1.37 19.98 -14.27
CA TYR A 32 1.49 19.65 -15.69
C TYR A 32 0.12 19.46 -16.36
N VAL A 33 -0.79 18.71 -15.74
CA VAL A 33 -2.17 18.52 -16.23
C VAL A 33 -2.88 19.86 -16.40
N LYS A 34 -2.76 20.74 -15.39
CA LYS A 34 -3.46 22.03 -15.38
C LYS A 34 -2.90 23.03 -16.40
N ILE A 35 -1.59 23.01 -16.66
CA ILE A 35 -0.95 23.94 -17.61
C ILE A 35 -1.20 23.53 -19.06
N GLN A 36 -1.14 22.23 -19.36
CA GLN A 36 -1.15 21.78 -20.76
C GLN A 36 -2.50 21.27 -21.26
N ASP A 37 -3.50 21.14 -20.38
CA ASP A 37 -4.80 20.52 -20.71
C ASP A 37 -4.66 19.10 -21.30
N ARG A 38 -3.52 18.44 -21.03
CA ARG A 38 -3.16 17.08 -21.51
C ARG A 38 -3.40 16.03 -20.43
N GLY A 39 -4.58 16.03 -19.84
CA GLY A 39 -4.98 15.04 -18.82
C GLY A 39 -4.78 13.59 -19.28
N TYR A 40 -4.91 13.32 -20.59
CA TYR A 40 -4.72 11.99 -21.17
C TYR A 40 -3.31 11.40 -20.98
N ILE A 41 -2.26 12.22 -20.85
CA ILE A 41 -0.89 11.72 -20.63
C ILE A 41 -0.80 11.11 -19.24
N VAL A 42 -1.35 11.79 -18.24
CA VAL A 42 -1.36 11.32 -16.86
C VAL A 42 -2.27 10.11 -16.69
N VAL A 43 -3.42 10.09 -17.34
CA VAL A 43 -4.26 8.88 -17.42
C VAL A 43 -3.44 7.72 -17.99
N GLY A 44 -2.70 7.96 -19.08
CA GLY A 44 -1.84 6.96 -19.71
C GLY A 44 -0.77 6.37 -18.78
N LEU A 45 -0.25 7.13 -17.80
CA LEU A 45 0.72 6.61 -16.83
C LEU A 45 0.15 5.52 -15.91
N PHE A 46 -1.17 5.57 -15.65
CA PHE A 46 -1.89 4.60 -14.82
C PHE A 46 -2.70 3.58 -15.63
N ASP A 47 -2.74 3.75 -16.95
CA ASP A 47 -3.46 2.86 -17.86
C ASP A 47 -2.77 1.49 -18.01
N ASP A 48 -3.36 0.58 -18.78
CA ASP A 48 -2.78 -0.73 -19.03
C ASP A 48 -1.56 -0.63 -19.98
N PRO A 49 -0.37 -1.08 -19.56
CA PRO A 49 0.85 -0.99 -20.37
C PRO A 49 0.75 -1.78 -21.70
N PHE A 50 -0.14 -2.78 -21.79
CA PHE A 50 -0.23 -3.65 -22.97
C PHE A 50 -1.21 -3.17 -24.04
N LEU A 51 -2.01 -2.12 -23.76
CA LEU A 51 -3.04 -1.65 -24.69
C LEU A 51 -2.51 -0.73 -25.79
N LEU A 52 -1.34 -0.10 -25.60
CA LEU A 52 -0.86 0.97 -26.47
C LEU A 52 0.65 0.84 -26.68
N ASN A 53 1.09 0.98 -27.94
CA ASN A 53 2.49 0.79 -28.38
C ASN A 53 3.41 1.98 -27.97
N ARG A 54 3.27 2.48 -26.73
CA ARG A 54 4.04 3.59 -26.18
C ARG A 54 4.66 3.18 -24.84
N PRO A 55 5.98 3.32 -24.65
CA PRO A 55 6.69 2.74 -23.51
C PRO A 55 6.38 3.40 -22.16
N TYR A 56 5.75 4.57 -22.13
CA TYR A 56 5.43 5.29 -20.88
C TYR A 56 4.09 4.86 -20.27
N ILE A 57 3.25 4.14 -21.02
CA ILE A 57 1.90 3.79 -20.59
C ILE A 57 1.97 2.70 -19.52
N GLY A 58 1.17 2.87 -18.47
CA GLY A 58 1.13 1.96 -17.32
C GLY A 58 2.39 1.93 -16.46
N THR A 59 3.31 2.86 -16.64
CA THR A 59 4.55 2.91 -15.85
C THR A 59 4.28 3.08 -14.35
N LEU A 60 3.34 3.93 -13.94
CA LEU A 60 3.02 4.13 -12.53
C LEU A 60 2.19 2.97 -11.97
N SER A 61 1.36 2.31 -12.79
CA SER A 61 0.66 1.08 -12.41
C SER A 61 1.63 -0.07 -12.19
N ALA A 62 2.61 -0.25 -13.07
CA ALA A 62 3.67 -1.24 -12.90
C ALA A 62 4.51 -0.98 -11.63
N VAL A 63 4.80 0.29 -11.32
CA VAL A 63 5.45 0.65 -10.04
C VAL A 63 4.58 0.25 -8.85
N SER A 64 3.26 0.51 -8.88
CA SER A 64 2.33 0.07 -7.83
C SER A 64 2.36 -1.45 -7.63
N GLU A 65 2.27 -2.21 -8.72
CA GLU A 65 2.33 -3.68 -8.72
C GLU A 65 3.63 -4.22 -8.12
N LEU A 66 4.78 -3.62 -8.49
CA LEU A 66 6.08 -3.98 -7.92
C LEU A 66 6.13 -3.70 -6.41
N MET A 67 5.51 -2.62 -5.95
CA MET A 67 5.47 -2.29 -4.52
C MET A 67 4.63 -3.29 -3.73
N TRP A 68 3.47 -3.70 -4.26
CA TRP A 68 2.70 -4.81 -3.71
C TRP A 68 3.54 -6.08 -3.58
N CYS A 69 4.28 -6.45 -4.62
CA CYS A 69 5.19 -7.60 -4.58
C CYS A 69 6.26 -7.45 -3.48
N VAL A 70 6.91 -6.30 -3.39
CA VAL A 70 7.95 -6.03 -2.38
C VAL A 70 7.42 -6.26 -0.97
N VAL A 71 6.27 -5.70 -0.62
CA VAL A 71 5.73 -5.85 0.74
C VAL A 71 5.31 -7.29 1.05
N VAL A 72 4.72 -8.01 0.09
CA VAL A 72 4.40 -9.44 0.25
C VAL A 72 5.67 -10.25 0.50
N THR A 73 6.71 -10.05 -0.32
CA THR A 73 7.98 -10.76 -0.19
C THR A 73 8.66 -10.48 1.15
N ILE A 74 8.73 -9.22 1.58
CA ILE A 74 9.33 -8.85 2.88
C ILE A 74 8.61 -9.54 4.03
N CYS A 75 7.27 -9.51 4.04
CA CYS A 75 6.48 -10.15 5.08
C CYS A 75 6.66 -11.67 5.08
N LEU A 76 6.57 -12.33 3.93
CA LEU A 76 6.75 -13.79 3.84
C LEU A 76 8.16 -14.22 4.29
N TRP A 77 9.19 -13.50 3.86
CA TRP A 77 10.57 -13.81 4.24
C TRP A 77 10.80 -13.62 5.74
N CYS A 78 10.30 -12.52 6.29
CA CYS A 78 10.35 -12.25 7.73
C CYS A 78 9.63 -13.35 8.53
N TRP A 79 8.42 -13.73 8.12
CA TRP A 79 7.68 -14.83 8.74
C TRP A 79 8.44 -16.16 8.71
N PHE A 80 9.05 -16.51 7.57
CA PHE A 80 9.82 -17.74 7.41
C PHE A 80 10.99 -17.79 8.40
N LEU A 81 11.76 -16.70 8.51
CA LEU A 81 12.89 -16.59 9.44
C LEU A 81 12.43 -16.63 10.91
N LEU A 82 11.37 -15.88 11.25
CA LEU A 82 10.86 -15.83 12.62
C LEU A 82 10.31 -17.18 13.08
N ASN A 83 9.71 -17.96 12.19
CA ASN A 83 9.28 -19.32 12.54
C ASN A 83 10.44 -20.28 12.82
N LYS A 84 11.64 -20.00 12.29
CA LYS A 84 12.84 -20.78 12.62
C LYS A 84 13.49 -20.31 13.93
N ILE A 85 13.49 -19.01 14.21
CA ILE A 85 14.16 -18.44 15.39
C ILE A 85 13.28 -18.49 16.64
N GLN A 86 12.00 -18.13 16.51
CA GLN A 86 11.02 -18.02 17.59
C GLN A 86 9.64 -18.52 17.12
N PRO A 87 9.44 -19.84 17.03
CA PRO A 87 8.17 -20.41 16.57
C PRO A 87 6.99 -20.05 17.47
N ASN A 88 5.77 -20.11 16.90
CA ASN A 88 4.48 -19.95 17.57
C ASN A 88 4.19 -18.59 18.23
N GLN A 89 4.98 -17.56 17.95
CA GLN A 89 4.72 -16.21 18.43
C GLN A 89 3.53 -15.56 17.72
N LYS A 90 2.76 -14.73 18.46
CA LYS A 90 1.62 -13.98 17.90
C LYS A 90 2.04 -13.05 16.75
N ILE A 91 3.25 -12.48 16.83
CA ILE A 91 3.81 -11.61 15.79
C ILE A 91 4.04 -12.35 14.46
N ASN A 92 4.40 -13.63 14.50
CA ASN A 92 4.58 -14.43 13.29
C ASN A 92 3.25 -14.59 12.55
N ARG A 93 2.16 -14.89 13.28
CA ARG A 93 0.82 -14.95 12.70
C ARG A 93 0.42 -13.60 12.10
N PHE A 94 0.63 -12.51 12.82
CA PHE A 94 0.39 -11.17 12.30
C PHE A 94 1.10 -10.92 10.95
N ILE A 95 2.40 -11.20 10.86
CA ILE A 95 3.18 -11.01 9.63
C ILE A 95 2.66 -11.91 8.49
N LEU A 96 2.33 -13.18 8.77
CA LEU A 96 1.76 -14.09 7.79
C LEU A 96 0.41 -13.60 7.24
N TYR A 97 -0.53 -13.27 8.12
CA TYR A 97 -1.85 -12.79 7.69
C TYR A 97 -1.75 -11.44 6.97
N SER A 98 -0.75 -10.63 7.29
CA SER A 98 -0.44 -9.42 6.52
C SER A 98 -0.01 -9.75 5.10
N ALA A 99 0.93 -10.70 4.94
CA ALA A 99 1.38 -11.15 3.62
C ALA A 99 0.24 -11.74 2.79
N ILE A 100 -0.62 -12.55 3.40
CA ILE A 100 -1.79 -13.14 2.73
C ILE A 100 -2.78 -12.05 2.32
N GLY A 101 -3.15 -11.15 3.24
CA GLY A 101 -4.11 -10.08 2.95
C GLY A 101 -3.63 -9.15 1.83
N ILE A 102 -2.37 -8.72 1.90
CA ILE A 102 -1.74 -7.90 0.86
C ILE A 102 -1.58 -8.70 -0.44
N GLY A 103 -1.26 -9.99 -0.36
CA GLY A 103 -1.14 -10.87 -1.52
C GLY A 103 -2.46 -11.05 -2.27
N ILE A 104 -3.60 -11.08 -1.56
CA ILE A 104 -4.92 -11.09 -2.20
C ILE A 104 -5.17 -9.79 -2.97
N LEU A 105 -4.79 -8.64 -2.39
CA LEU A 105 -4.90 -7.34 -3.08
C LEU A 105 -3.96 -7.25 -4.28
N LEU A 106 -2.73 -7.77 -4.18
CA LEU A 106 -1.79 -7.88 -5.30
C LEU A 106 -2.39 -8.68 -6.45
N ILE A 107 -2.99 -9.84 -6.16
CA ILE A 107 -3.62 -10.69 -7.17
C ILE A 107 -4.78 -9.95 -7.85
N ASP A 108 -5.63 -9.24 -7.08
CA ASP A 108 -6.69 -8.41 -7.67
C ASP A 108 -6.13 -7.30 -8.59
N ASP A 109 -5.08 -6.60 -8.16
CA ASP A 109 -4.48 -5.48 -8.91
C ASP A 109 -3.82 -5.98 -10.22
N VAL A 110 -3.01 -7.04 -10.15
CA VAL A 110 -2.28 -7.61 -11.31
C VAL A 110 -3.23 -8.24 -12.32
N PHE A 111 -4.21 -9.04 -11.86
CA PHE A 111 -5.14 -9.73 -12.75
C PHE A 111 -6.38 -8.90 -13.06
N ARG A 112 -6.51 -7.70 -12.46
CA ARG A 112 -7.65 -6.79 -12.62
C ARG A 112 -8.98 -7.52 -12.40
N ILE A 113 -9.07 -8.34 -11.37
CA ILE A 113 -10.24 -9.22 -11.14
C ILE A 113 -11.51 -8.38 -10.98
N ASN A 114 -11.43 -7.28 -10.23
CA ASN A 114 -12.51 -6.31 -10.12
C ASN A 114 -13.04 -5.79 -11.48
N LEU A 115 -12.18 -5.58 -12.47
CA LEU A 115 -12.51 -5.08 -13.80
C LEU A 115 -13.11 -6.19 -14.67
N ILE A 116 -12.58 -7.42 -14.56
CA ILE A 116 -13.15 -8.59 -15.23
C ILE A 116 -14.58 -8.82 -14.75
N LEU A 117 -14.81 -8.77 -13.44
CA LEU A 117 -16.15 -8.88 -12.85
C LEU A 117 -17.07 -7.74 -13.32
N ALA A 118 -16.56 -6.50 -13.37
CA ALA A 118 -17.28 -5.36 -13.92
C ALA A 118 -17.71 -5.57 -15.38
N LYS A 119 -16.84 -6.12 -16.22
CA LYS A 119 -17.18 -6.47 -17.62
C LYS A 119 -18.23 -7.58 -17.72
N GLN A 120 -18.35 -8.43 -16.70
CA GLN A 120 -19.38 -9.46 -16.59
C GLN A 120 -20.69 -8.94 -15.96
N GLY A 121 -20.80 -7.64 -15.70
CA GLY A 121 -22.00 -7.00 -15.15
C GLY A 121 -22.08 -6.97 -13.62
N ILE A 122 -21.05 -7.45 -12.91
CA ILE A 122 -20.96 -7.37 -11.45
C ILE A 122 -20.33 -6.04 -11.08
N SER A 123 -21.04 -5.18 -10.35
CA SER A 123 -20.48 -3.89 -9.94
C SER A 123 -19.21 -4.06 -9.10
N LYS A 124 -18.32 -3.06 -9.10
CA LYS A 124 -17.08 -3.09 -8.28
C LYS A 124 -17.37 -3.00 -6.76
N ALA A 125 -18.53 -2.47 -6.37
CA ALA A 125 -18.84 -2.15 -4.99
C ALA A 125 -18.82 -3.36 -4.02
N PRO A 126 -19.39 -4.54 -4.35
CA PRO A 126 -19.29 -5.74 -3.51
C PRO A 126 -17.85 -6.21 -3.29
N VAL A 127 -16.99 -6.08 -4.32
CA VAL A 127 -15.57 -6.46 -4.24
C VAL A 127 -14.84 -5.56 -3.24
N TYR A 128 -14.99 -4.24 -3.37
CA TYR A 128 -14.42 -3.29 -2.42
C TYR A 128 -14.99 -3.44 -1.01
N PHE A 129 -16.28 -3.75 -0.88
CA PHE A 129 -16.92 -4.02 0.40
C PHE A 129 -16.32 -5.25 1.09
N MET A 130 -16.07 -6.33 0.35
CA MET A 130 -15.43 -7.54 0.85
C MET A 130 -14.00 -7.26 1.33
N TYR A 131 -13.20 -6.49 0.58
CA TYR A 131 -11.87 -6.08 1.00
C TYR A 131 -11.90 -5.18 2.24
N GLY A 132 -12.86 -4.24 2.31
CA GLY A 132 -13.05 -3.37 3.46
C GLY A 132 -13.38 -4.16 4.73
N ILE A 133 -14.31 -5.12 4.66
CA ILE A 133 -14.62 -6.02 5.79
C ILE A 133 -13.38 -6.81 6.19
N GLY A 134 -12.67 -7.41 5.23
CA GLY A 134 -11.45 -8.17 5.49
C GLY A 134 -10.40 -7.34 6.23
N ALA A 135 -10.17 -6.11 5.78
CA ALA A 135 -9.25 -5.17 6.41
C ALA A 135 -9.68 -4.78 7.84
N ILE A 136 -10.98 -4.55 8.07
CA ILE A 136 -11.52 -4.25 9.41
C ILE A 136 -11.33 -5.44 10.34
N LEU A 137 -11.73 -6.65 9.91
CA LEU A 137 -11.59 -7.87 10.70
C LEU A 137 -10.12 -8.15 11.06
N TYR A 138 -9.22 -7.99 10.08
CA TYR A 138 -7.78 -8.07 10.30
C TYR A 138 -7.29 -7.03 11.32
N GLY A 139 -7.72 -5.77 11.18
CA GLY A 139 -7.37 -4.69 12.08
C GLY A 139 -7.83 -4.94 13.52
N LEU A 140 -9.03 -5.48 13.70
CA LEU A 140 -9.58 -5.87 15.01
C LEU A 140 -8.81 -7.06 15.61
N ALA A 141 -8.52 -8.09 14.81
CA ALA A 141 -7.80 -9.28 15.26
C ALA A 141 -6.38 -8.96 15.76
N PHE A 142 -5.70 -7.99 15.12
CA PHE A 142 -4.32 -7.62 15.41
C PHE A 142 -4.14 -6.24 16.06
N TRP A 143 -5.22 -5.63 16.56
CA TRP A 143 -5.22 -4.26 17.06
C TRP A 143 -4.15 -3.99 18.12
N ARG A 144 -3.93 -4.94 19.04
CA ARG A 144 -2.90 -4.81 20.09
C ARG A 144 -1.49 -4.76 19.51
N ILE A 145 -1.24 -5.50 18.44
CA ILE A 145 0.08 -5.50 17.75
C ILE A 145 0.22 -4.22 16.95
N ILE A 146 -0.80 -3.85 16.16
CA ILE A 146 -0.79 -2.61 15.36
C ILE A 146 -0.51 -1.40 16.25
N ARG A 147 -1.20 -1.25 17.38
CA ARG A 147 -0.96 -0.14 18.32
C ARG A 147 0.45 -0.10 18.92
N ALA A 148 1.15 -1.23 18.99
CA ALA A 148 2.53 -1.31 19.48
C ALA A 148 3.58 -1.01 18.38
N THR A 149 3.16 -0.87 17.12
CA THR A 149 4.00 -0.58 15.95
C THR A 149 3.78 0.86 15.47
N PRO A 150 4.58 1.38 14.51
CA PRO A 150 4.34 2.68 13.85
C PRO A 150 3.04 2.75 13.02
N TYR A 151 1.88 2.60 13.66
CA TYR A 151 0.57 2.47 13.01
C TYR A 151 0.13 3.70 12.20
N ILE A 152 0.80 4.85 12.35
CA ILE A 152 0.49 6.07 11.60
C ILE A 152 0.54 5.82 10.10
N LEU A 153 1.57 5.11 9.63
CA LEU A 153 1.75 4.82 8.20
C LEU A 153 0.60 3.96 7.68
N LEU A 154 0.22 2.94 8.45
CA LEU A 154 -0.91 2.10 8.11
C LEU A 154 -2.24 2.88 8.11
N MET A 155 -2.40 3.82 9.05
CA MET A 155 -3.59 4.69 9.13
C MET A 155 -3.65 5.66 7.94
N ILE A 156 -2.54 6.29 7.57
CA ILE A 156 -2.44 7.15 6.38
C ILE A 156 -2.77 6.33 5.13
N ALA A 157 -2.20 5.13 4.99
CA ALA A 157 -2.50 4.25 3.88
C ALA A 157 -4.00 3.91 3.81
N ALA A 158 -4.61 3.53 4.93
CA ALA A 158 -6.04 3.20 4.98
C ALA A 158 -6.91 4.38 4.53
N ILE A 159 -6.62 5.59 5.00
CA ILE A 159 -7.33 6.81 4.57
C ILE A 159 -7.18 7.03 3.06
N LEU A 160 -5.97 6.88 2.53
CA LEU A 160 -5.69 7.05 1.10
C LEU A 160 -6.42 6.02 0.23
N PHE A 161 -6.47 4.74 0.63
CA PHE A 161 -7.24 3.72 -0.08
C PHE A 161 -8.75 3.98 -0.03
N VAL A 162 -9.27 4.47 1.09
CA VAL A 162 -10.69 4.88 1.18
C VAL A 162 -10.97 6.04 0.22
N ILE A 163 -10.11 7.05 0.17
CA ILE A 163 -10.24 8.16 -0.78
C ILE A 163 -10.21 7.64 -2.23
N SER A 164 -9.23 6.80 -2.57
CA SER A 164 -9.12 6.17 -3.90
C SER A 164 -10.40 5.42 -4.29
N GLY A 165 -10.91 4.55 -3.41
CA GLY A 165 -12.11 3.77 -3.68
C GLY A 165 -13.39 4.60 -3.79
N LEU A 166 -13.50 5.68 -3.02
CA LEU A 166 -14.61 6.63 -3.13
C LEU A 166 -14.56 7.39 -4.46
N VAL A 167 -13.38 7.79 -4.92
CA VAL A 167 -13.20 8.46 -6.21
C VAL A 167 -13.50 7.51 -7.38
N ASP A 168 -13.08 6.24 -7.33
CA ASP A 168 -13.42 5.25 -8.36
C ASP A 168 -14.94 5.02 -8.43
N SER A 169 -15.59 4.93 -7.27
CA SER A 169 -17.04 4.64 -7.18
C SER A 169 -17.93 5.85 -7.51
N SER A 170 -17.40 7.06 -7.46
CA SER A 170 -18.18 8.29 -7.64
C SER A 170 -17.88 8.97 -8.97
N HIS A 171 -18.89 9.55 -9.60
CA HIS A 171 -18.72 10.44 -10.76
C HIS A 171 -18.28 11.85 -10.33
N LEU A 172 -17.63 12.00 -9.17
CA LEU A 172 -17.46 13.28 -8.46
C LEU A 172 -16.43 14.23 -9.07
N SER A 173 -15.63 13.80 -10.04
CA SER A 173 -14.52 14.58 -10.58
C SER A 173 -14.75 15.06 -12.01
N SER A 174 -14.73 16.38 -12.20
CA SER A 174 -14.79 17.04 -13.50
C SER A 174 -13.41 17.00 -14.18
N GLY A 175 -13.17 15.98 -15.00
CA GLY A 175 -11.97 15.83 -15.82
C GLY A 175 -11.21 14.52 -15.61
N GLN A 176 -10.91 13.81 -16.70
CA GLN A 176 -10.28 12.48 -16.68
C GLN A 176 -8.91 12.48 -15.98
N GLY A 177 -8.08 13.51 -16.19
CA GLY A 177 -6.75 13.61 -15.55
C GLY A 177 -6.81 13.87 -14.04
N THR A 178 -7.71 14.75 -13.59
CA THR A 178 -7.91 15.03 -12.16
C THR A 178 -8.43 13.81 -11.41
N ARG A 179 -9.34 13.07 -12.05
CA ARG A 179 -9.85 11.81 -11.50
C ARG A 179 -8.73 10.78 -11.34
N ALA A 180 -7.93 10.54 -12.38
CA ALA A 180 -6.79 9.62 -12.31
C ALA A 180 -5.78 10.02 -11.22
N MET A 181 -5.50 11.32 -11.04
CA MET A 181 -4.65 11.78 -9.94
C MET A 181 -5.26 11.50 -8.56
N LEU A 182 -6.56 11.75 -8.37
CA LEU A 182 -7.21 11.51 -7.08
C LEU A 182 -7.40 10.02 -6.79
N GLU A 183 -7.64 9.21 -7.81
CA GLU A 183 -7.87 7.77 -7.69
C GLU A 183 -6.55 7.00 -7.59
N ASP A 184 -5.71 7.08 -8.62
CA ASP A 184 -4.55 6.19 -8.77
C ASP A 184 -3.32 6.69 -8.02
N ALA A 185 -3.13 8.02 -7.93
CA ALA A 185 -1.99 8.57 -7.19
C ALA A 185 -2.16 8.36 -5.68
N THR A 186 -3.38 8.53 -5.15
CA THR A 186 -3.65 8.25 -3.73
C THR A 186 -3.48 6.75 -3.42
N ARG A 187 -3.86 5.87 -4.35
CA ARG A 187 -3.60 4.42 -4.25
C ARG A 187 -2.10 4.13 -4.18
N LEU A 188 -1.30 4.71 -5.07
CA LEU A 188 0.16 4.53 -5.09
C LEU A 188 0.82 5.03 -3.79
N LEU A 189 0.39 6.20 -3.29
CA LEU A 189 0.87 6.72 -2.01
C LEU A 189 0.44 5.82 -0.83
N GLY A 190 -0.74 5.22 -0.92
CA GLY A 190 -1.25 4.24 0.04
C GLY A 190 -0.35 3.00 0.12
N ILE A 191 -0.04 2.37 -1.02
CA ILE A 191 0.83 1.18 -1.06
C ILE A 191 2.27 1.50 -0.64
N MET A 192 2.77 2.71 -0.90
CA MET A 192 4.06 3.15 -0.35
C MET A 192 4.06 3.13 1.17
N ASN A 193 3.02 3.68 1.80
CA ASN A 193 2.92 3.72 3.24
C ASN A 193 2.76 2.33 3.85
N ILE A 194 2.03 1.42 3.20
CA ILE A 194 1.98 -0.01 3.58
C ILE A 194 3.38 -0.64 3.51
N THR A 195 4.10 -0.40 2.42
CA THR A 195 5.44 -0.96 2.18
C THR A 195 6.43 -0.48 3.24
N LEU A 196 6.46 0.83 3.52
CA LEU A 196 7.31 1.42 4.55
C LEU A 196 6.96 0.88 5.95
N TYR A 197 5.67 0.80 6.27
CA TYR A 197 5.19 0.26 7.54
C TYR A 197 5.67 -1.17 7.77
N PHE A 198 5.42 -2.08 6.82
CA PHE A 198 5.78 -3.48 6.98
C PHE A 198 7.29 -3.72 6.90
N SER A 199 8.02 -2.93 6.11
CA SER A 199 9.49 -2.96 6.10
C SER A 199 10.05 -2.62 7.49
N GLN A 200 9.54 -1.55 8.11
CA GLN A 200 9.97 -1.13 9.44
C GLN A 200 9.60 -2.15 10.53
N VAL A 201 8.38 -2.68 10.49
CA VAL A 201 7.94 -3.70 11.46
C VAL A 201 8.78 -4.96 11.32
N CYS A 202 9.00 -5.45 10.10
CA CYS A 202 9.81 -6.66 9.89
C CYS A 202 11.25 -6.45 10.35
N TRP A 203 11.85 -5.30 10.05
CA TRP A 203 13.19 -4.95 10.52
C TRP A 203 13.31 -4.97 12.05
N GLN A 204 12.40 -4.28 12.75
CA GLN A 204 12.41 -4.18 14.21
C GLN A 204 12.22 -5.55 14.87
N VAL A 205 11.28 -6.35 14.37
CA VAL A 205 11.01 -7.68 14.93
C VAL A 205 12.21 -8.61 14.70
N MET A 206 12.83 -8.58 13.52
CA MET A 206 14.01 -9.38 13.22
C MET A 206 15.20 -9.06 14.13
N LEU A 207 15.52 -7.78 14.34
CA LEU A 207 16.59 -7.37 15.26
C LEU A 207 16.34 -7.89 16.69
N GLN A 208 15.12 -7.68 17.21
CA GLN A 208 14.75 -8.15 18.54
C GLN A 208 14.80 -9.68 18.69
N SER A 209 14.49 -10.41 17.62
CA SER A 209 14.57 -11.87 17.62
C SER A 209 16.00 -12.38 17.57
N LEU A 210 16.91 -11.67 16.87
CA LEU A 210 18.33 -11.98 16.84
C LEU A 210 19.00 -11.74 18.20
N ASP A 211 18.76 -10.57 18.82
CA ASP A 211 19.32 -10.25 20.15
C ASP A 211 18.89 -11.28 21.20
N ARG A 212 17.61 -11.67 21.18
CA ARG A 212 17.09 -12.73 22.07
C ARG A 212 17.71 -14.10 21.80
N LYS A 213 18.10 -14.41 20.57
CA LYS A 213 18.76 -15.67 20.24
C LYS A 213 20.19 -15.68 20.76
N ILE A 214 20.92 -14.56 20.60
CA ILE A 214 22.28 -14.39 21.10
C ILE A 214 22.32 -14.54 22.63
N ASN A 215 21.44 -13.82 23.34
CA ASN A 215 21.37 -13.88 24.81
C ASN A 215 20.96 -15.24 25.38
N ARG A 216 20.43 -16.17 24.56
CA ARG A 216 20.13 -17.55 24.98
C ARG A 216 21.29 -18.52 24.73
N ALA A 217 22.27 -18.12 23.93
CA ALA A 217 23.43 -18.94 23.58
C ALA A 217 24.65 -18.65 24.49
N THR A 218 24.66 -17.51 25.17
CA THR A 218 25.61 -17.12 26.23
C THR A 218 25.10 -17.55 27.60
#